data_AF-A0A963I8F1-F1
#
_entry.id   AF-A0A963I8F1-F1
#
_cell.length_a   1.000
_cell.length_b   1.000
_cell.length_c   1.000
_cell.angle_alpha   90.00
_cell.angle_beta   90.00
_cell.angle_gamma   90.00
#
_symmetry.space_group_name_H-M   'P 1'
#
loop_
_entity.id
_entity.type
_entity.pdbx_description
1 polymer ?
#
loop_
_entity_poly.entity_id
_entity_poly.type
_entity_poly.pdbx_seq_one_letter_code
_entity_poly.pdbx_strand_id
1 'polypeptide(L)'
;FEGFDGAQRSTFRVDRGRIETEVKAQRGPAARYRIHTPTAVIGVRGTSFRVSAEDDLTRAEMRSGQVRVTGEVPGQSAVLEAGFGIVARAGAPLPKPVALLPAPELASL
;
A
#
# COMPACT_ATOMS: atom_id res chain seq x y z
N PHE A 1 -18.91 -3.39 17.53
CA PHE A 1 -17.63 -3.76 16.88
C PHE A 1 -16.50 -3.31 17.79
N GLU A 2 -16.01 -4.20 18.65
CA GLU A 2 -14.82 -3.93 19.48
C GLU A 2 -13.57 -4.07 18.61
N GLY A 3 -12.75 -3.03 18.59
CA GLY A 3 -11.45 -3.06 17.92
C GLY A 3 -10.52 -3.97 18.71
N PHE A 4 -9.92 -4.95 18.02
CA PHE A 4 -8.99 -5.88 18.64
C PHE A 4 -7.72 -5.15 19.10
N ASP A 5 -7.58 -5.00 20.42
CA ASP A 5 -6.42 -4.42 21.07
C ASP A 5 -5.44 -5.53 21.44
N GLY A 6 -4.42 -5.68 20.60
CA GLY A 6 -3.39 -6.71 20.71
C GLY A 6 -2.49 -6.58 19.49
N ALA A 7 -1.19 -6.84 19.63
CA ALA A 7 -0.23 -6.78 18.53
C ALA A 7 -0.61 -7.72 17.37
N GLN A 8 -1.47 -7.28 16.46
CA GLN A 8 -1.99 -8.11 15.38
C GLN A 8 -1.05 -8.02 14.19
N ARG A 9 -0.29 -9.10 13.97
CA ARG A 9 0.44 -9.32 12.72
C ARG A 9 -0.57 -9.75 11.65
N SER A 10 -1.08 -8.81 10.88
CA SER A 10 -2.00 -9.09 9.78
C SER A 10 -1.23 -9.13 8.46
N THR A 11 -1.24 -10.28 7.79
CA THR A 11 -0.61 -10.45 6.46
C THR A 11 -1.67 -10.87 5.47
N PHE A 12 -1.78 -10.12 4.38
CA PHE A 12 -2.70 -10.38 3.28
C PHE A 12 -1.89 -10.70 2.03
N ARG A 13 -2.40 -11.63 1.22
CA ARG A 13 -1.84 -11.95 -0.08
C ARG A 13 -2.88 -11.66 -1.14
N VAL A 14 -2.50 -10.86 -2.14
CA VAL A 14 -3.36 -10.46 -3.26
C VAL A 14 -2.62 -10.86 -4.53
N ASP A 15 -2.96 -12.04 -5.05
CA ASP A 15 -2.34 -12.54 -6.28
C ASP A 15 -2.88 -11.81 -7.50
N ARG A 16 -4.19 -11.48 -7.48
CA ARG A 16 -4.86 -10.70 -8.52
C ARG A 16 -6.04 -9.92 -7.94
N GLY A 17 -6.30 -8.73 -8.47
CA GLY A 17 -7.43 -7.88 -8.10
C GLY A 17 -7.00 -6.71 -7.23
N ARG A 18 -7.88 -6.28 -6.31
CA ARG A 18 -7.69 -5.04 -5.54
C ARG A 18 -8.11 -5.21 -4.09
N ILE A 19 -7.33 -4.62 -3.20
CA ILE A 19 -7.68 -4.40 -1.80
C ILE A 19 -7.68 -2.90 -1.47
N GLU A 20 -8.67 -2.46 -0.72
CA GLU A 20 -8.73 -1.14 -0.09
C GLU A 20 -8.87 -1.36 1.41
N THR A 21 -8.11 -0.62 2.21
CA THR A 21 -8.14 -0.80 3.66
C THR A 21 -7.94 0.53 4.36
N GLU A 22 -8.72 0.71 5.41
CA GLU A 22 -8.53 1.76 6.41
C GLU A 22 -8.00 1.11 7.69
N VAL A 23 -6.73 1.35 7.99
CA VAL A 23 -6.08 0.83 9.19
C VAL A 23 -5.96 1.96 10.20
N LYS A 24 -6.64 1.85 11.34
CA LYS A 24 -6.41 2.78 12.46
C LYS A 24 -4.93 2.77 12.83
N ALA A 25 -4.38 3.96 13.13
CA ALA A 25 -2.98 4.10 13.52
C ALA A 25 -2.68 3.22 14.75
N GLN A 26 -1.98 2.11 14.52
CA GLN A 26 -1.55 1.24 15.59
C GLN A 26 -0.32 1.86 16.26
N ARG A 27 -0.39 2.09 17.58
CA ARG A 27 0.72 2.59 18.39
C ARG A 27 1.51 1.39 18.93
N GLY A 28 2.82 1.35 18.66
CA GLY A 28 3.73 0.32 19.18
C GLY A 28 4.51 -0.44 18.09
N PRO A 29 5.65 -1.08 18.44
CA PRO A 29 6.57 -1.72 17.49
C PRO A 29 6.02 -3.01 16.84
N ALA A 30 4.90 -3.52 17.33
CA ALA A 30 4.34 -4.81 16.94
C ALA A 30 3.24 -4.73 15.87
N ALA A 31 2.83 -3.51 15.49
CA ALA A 31 1.90 -3.26 14.40
C ALA A 31 2.54 -3.58 13.04
N ARG A 32 2.24 -4.76 12.49
CA ARG A 32 2.87 -5.27 11.27
C ARG A 32 1.80 -5.71 10.27
N TYR A 33 1.15 -4.74 9.64
CA TYR A 33 0.25 -4.98 8.52
C TYR A 33 1.07 -5.08 7.23
N ARG A 34 0.95 -6.18 6.49
CA ARG A 34 1.66 -6.41 5.22
C ARG A 34 0.73 -6.89 4.14
N ILE A 35 0.93 -6.39 2.93
CA ILE A 35 0.32 -6.91 1.71
C ILE A 35 1.42 -7.48 0.84
N HIS A 36 1.26 -8.74 0.48
CA HIS A 36 2.07 -9.42 -0.51
C HIS A 36 1.31 -9.46 -1.82
N THR A 37 1.96 -9.01 -2.87
CA THR A 37 1.55 -9.17 -4.26
C THR A 37 2.67 -9.90 -5.00
N PRO A 38 2.45 -10.41 -6.22
CA PRO A 38 3.51 -11.05 -6.99
C PRO A 38 4.75 -10.14 -7.13
N THR A 39 4.55 -8.84 -7.37
CA THR A 39 5.65 -7.91 -7.71
C THR A 39 6.12 -6.99 -6.59
N ALA A 40 5.45 -6.99 -5.44
CA ALA A 40 5.79 -6.09 -4.34
C ALA A 40 5.28 -6.56 -2.98
N VAL A 41 6.00 -6.12 -1.94
CA VAL A 41 5.52 -6.16 -0.55
C VAL A 41 5.29 -4.74 -0.07
N ILE A 42 4.09 -4.47 0.43
CA ILE A 42 3.68 -3.19 1.00
C ILE A 42 3.59 -3.32 2.52
N GLY A 43 4.45 -2.59 3.25
CA GLY A 43 4.45 -2.53 4.70
C GLY A 43 3.64 -1.33 5.20
N VAL A 44 2.50 -1.59 5.83
CA VAL A 44 1.51 -0.58 6.20
C VAL A 44 1.60 -0.23 7.68
N ARG A 45 1.66 1.06 8.01
CA ARG A 45 1.60 1.56 9.40
C ARG A 45 0.56 2.68 9.52
N GLY A 46 -0.69 2.31 9.82
CA GLY A 46 -1.71 3.26 10.27
C GLY A 46 -2.23 4.22 9.20
N THR A 47 -2.86 3.70 8.14
CA THR A 47 -3.14 4.46 6.93
C THR A 47 -4.40 4.02 6.18
N SER A 48 -4.92 4.91 5.34
CA SER A 48 -5.86 4.57 4.26
C SER A 48 -5.09 4.45 2.95
N PHE A 49 -5.26 3.34 2.24
CA PHE A 49 -4.53 3.05 1.01
C PHE A 49 -5.31 2.10 0.10
N ARG A 50 -4.88 2.04 -1.16
CA ARG A 50 -5.37 1.11 -2.18
C ARG A 50 -4.18 0.35 -2.76
N VAL A 51 -4.29 -0.97 -2.88
CA VAL A 51 -3.34 -1.80 -3.63
C VAL A 51 -4.11 -2.61 -4.66
N SER A 52 -3.64 -2.62 -5.90
CA SER A 52 -4.08 -3.57 -6.93
C SER A 52 -2.90 -4.37 -7.45
N ALA A 53 -3.14 -5.65 -7.70
CA ALA A 53 -2.20 -6.57 -8.31
C ALA A 53 -2.80 -7.10 -9.61
N GLU A 54 -2.03 -7.00 -10.68
CA GLU A 54 -2.25 -7.63 -11.97
C GLU A 54 -1.06 -8.59 -12.21
N ASP A 55 -1.09 -9.32 -13.33
CA ASP A 55 -0.15 -10.42 -13.55
C ASP A 55 1.33 -9.97 -13.56
N ASP A 56 1.60 -8.74 -14.03
CA ASP A 56 2.96 -8.19 -14.22
C ASP A 56 3.23 -6.91 -13.40
N LEU A 57 2.24 -6.40 -12.66
CA LEU A 57 2.38 -5.15 -11.93
C LEU A 57 1.58 -5.09 -10.64
N THR A 58 2.09 -4.28 -9.72
CA THR A 58 1.39 -3.86 -8.52
C THR A 58 1.30 -2.35 -8.48
N ARG A 59 0.10 -1.83 -8.31
CA ARG A 59 -0.16 -0.41 -8.06
C ARG A 59 -0.48 -0.21 -6.59
N ALA A 60 0.22 0.71 -5.94
CA ALA A 60 -0.08 1.15 -4.59
C ALA A 60 -0.37 2.66 -4.59
N GLU A 61 -1.46 3.05 -3.95
CA GLU A 61 -1.93 4.43 -3.84
C GLU A 61 -2.19 4.77 -2.38
N MET A 62 -1.64 5.88 -1.93
CA MET A 62 -1.58 6.25 -0.52
C MET A 62 -2.48 7.44 -0.22
N ARG A 63 -3.47 7.28 0.66
CA ARG A 63 -4.42 8.35 0.99
C ARG A 63 -4.11 9.07 2.30
N SER A 64 -3.53 8.39 3.30
CA SER A 64 -3.10 9.01 4.56
C SER A 64 -1.89 8.30 5.16
N GLY A 65 -1.01 9.00 5.85
CA GLY A 65 0.23 8.44 6.43
C GLY A 65 1.25 7.98 5.37
N GLN A 66 2.06 6.95 5.67
CA GLN A 66 3.12 6.48 4.77
C GLN A 66 3.36 4.98 4.88
N VAL A 67 3.90 4.39 3.81
CA VAL A 67 4.28 2.97 3.75
C VAL A 67 5.65 2.80 3.13
N ARG A 68 6.28 1.65 3.39
CA ARG A 68 7.46 1.20 2.63
C ARG A 68 7.01 0.19 1.59
N VAL A 69 7.40 0.41 0.34
CA VAL A 69 7.22 -0.53 -0.76
C VAL A 69 8.56 -1.15 -1.08
N THR A 70 8.63 -2.48 -1.09
CA THR A 70 9.80 -3.25 -1.50
C THR A 70 9.46 -3.96 -2.81
N GLY A 71 10.25 -3.72 -3.86
CA GLY A 71 10.10 -4.36 -5.16
C GLY A 71 10.80 -5.72 -5.23
N GLU A 72 10.62 -6.45 -6.34
CA GLU A 72 11.28 -7.75 -6.56
C GLU A 72 12.82 -7.63 -6.67
N VAL A 73 13.31 -6.54 -7.28
CA VAL A 73 14.75 -6.34 -7.47
C VAL A 73 15.43 -6.18 -6.09
N PRO A 74 16.44 -7.01 -5.75
CA PRO A 74 17.08 -6.99 -4.44
C PRO A 74 17.61 -5.60 -4.06
N GLY A 75 17.38 -5.21 -2.81
CA GLY A 75 17.83 -3.93 -2.26
C GLY A 75 16.95 -2.73 -2.63
N GLN A 76 15.93 -2.89 -3.47
CA GLN A 76 15.05 -1.79 -3.84
C GLN A 76 13.91 -1.58 -2.85
N SER A 77 13.81 -0.35 -2.33
CA SER A 77 12.64 0.09 -1.57
C SER A 77 12.36 1.56 -1.81
N ALA A 78 11.08 1.92 -1.74
CA ALA A 78 10.62 3.29 -1.79
C ALA A 78 9.74 3.59 -0.57
N VAL A 79 9.80 4.83 -0.09
CA VAL A 79 8.80 5.37 0.85
C VAL A 79 7.69 5.98 0.01
N LEU A 80 6.46 5.58 0.29
CA LEU A 80 5.27 6.12 -0.35
C LEU A 80 4.45 6.88 0.68
N GLU A 81 4.35 8.19 0.50
CA GLU A 81 3.64 9.12 1.39
C GLU A 81 2.23 9.40 0.89
N ALA A 82 1.36 9.93 1.76
CA ALA A 82 0.00 10.33 1.42
C ALA A 82 -0.04 11.28 0.22
N GLY A 83 -0.99 11.05 -0.68
CA GLY A 83 -1.11 11.81 -1.92
C GLY A 83 -0.20 11.30 -3.04
N PHE A 84 0.52 10.19 -2.86
CA PHE A 84 1.35 9.57 -3.90
C PHE A 84 0.90 8.16 -4.25
N GLY A 85 1.25 7.74 -5.48
CA GLY A 85 1.14 6.39 -5.97
C GLY A 85 2.45 5.88 -6.56
N ILE A 86 2.61 4.57 -6.62
CA ILE A 86 3.74 3.89 -7.26
C ILE A 86 3.26 2.65 -8.01
N VAL A 87 3.92 2.33 -9.12
CA VAL A 87 3.69 1.10 -9.89
C VAL A 87 4.98 0.29 -9.88
N ALA A 88 4.97 -0.85 -9.19
CA ALA A 88 6.01 -1.86 -9.27
C ALA A 88 5.70 -2.79 -10.45
N ARG A 89 6.70 -3.09 -11.30
CA ARG A 89 6.56 -4.05 -12.39
C ARG A 89 7.51 -5.22 -12.18
N ALA A 90 7.11 -6.41 -12.63
CA ALA A 90 7.92 -7.61 -12.55
C ALA A 90 9.29 -7.40 -13.21
N GLY A 91 10.37 -7.79 -12.52
CA GLY A 91 11.74 -7.66 -13.00
C GLY A 91 12.27 -6.23 -13.21
N ALA A 92 11.50 -5.19 -12.87
CA ALA A 92 11.90 -3.80 -13.08
C ALA A 92 12.24 -3.09 -11.75
N PRO A 93 13.15 -2.11 -11.77
CA PRO A 93 13.35 -1.21 -10.64
C PRO A 93 12.07 -0.46 -10.27
N LEU A 94 11.87 -0.21 -8.97
CA LEU A 94 10.84 0.67 -8.46
C LEU A 94 11.04 2.09 -9.03
N PRO A 95 10.01 2.67 -9.66
CA PRO A 95 10.06 4.06 -10.10
C PRO A 95 9.96 5.01 -8.91
N LYS A 96 10.21 6.29 -9.16
CA LYS A 96 9.89 7.33 -8.17
C LYS A 96 8.36 7.39 -7.97
N PRO A 97 7.87 7.51 -6.73
CA PRO A 97 6.46 7.81 -6.48
C PRO A 97 5.99 9.07 -7.23
N VAL A 98 4.75 9.04 -7.70
CA VAL A 98 4.11 10.15 -8.42
C VAL A 98 2.90 10.65 -7.65
N ALA A 99 2.61 11.96 -7.72
CA ALA A 99 1.45 12.52 -7.08
C ALA A 99 0.15 11.90 -7.66
N LEU A 100 -0.80 11.60 -6.78
CA LEU A 100 -2.14 11.17 -7.16
C LEU A 100 -2.90 12.35 -7.75
N LEU A 101 -3.83 12.03 -8.64
CA LEU A 101 -4.77 13.02 -9.14
C LEU A 101 -5.62 13.56 -7.99
N PRO A 102 -6.01 14.86 -8.03
CA PRO A 102 -7.01 15.37 -7.10
C PRO A 102 -8.31 14.58 -7.24
N ALA A 103 -9.11 14.56 -6.16
CA ALA A 103 -10.44 13.98 -6.22
C ALA A 103 -11.25 14.67 -7.34
N PRO A 104 -12.04 13.91 -8.12
CA PRO A 104 -12.86 14.52 -9.16
C PRO A 104 -13.84 15.51 -8.54
N GLU A 105 -14.00 16.67 -9.18
CA GLU A 105 -15.07 17.59 -8.83
C GLU A 105 -16.39 16.96 -9.28
N LEU A 106 -17.16 16.47 -8.31
CA LEU A 106 -18.54 16.08 -8.55
C LEU A 106 -19.33 17.38 -8.65
N ALA A 107 -19.55 17.89 -9.86
CA ALA A 107 -20.62 18.84 -10.08
C ALA A 107 -21.89 18.21 -9.50
N SER A 108 -22.59 18.95 -8.63
CA SER A 108 -23.88 18.51 -8.10
C SER A 108 -24.78 18.16 -9.28
N LEU A 109 -25.10 16.87 -9.42
CA LEU A 109 -26.04 16.36 -10.42
C LEU A 109 -27.46 16.86 -10.11
#